data_AF-A0A948LWR0-F1
#
_entry.id   AF-A0A948LWR0-F1
#
_cell.length_a   1.000
_cell.length_b   1.000
_cell.length_c   1.000
_cell.angle_alpha   90.00
_cell.angle_beta   90.00
_cell.angle_gamma   90.00
#
_symmetry.space_group_name_H-M   'P 1'
#
loop_
_entity.id
_entity.type
_entity.pdbx_description
1 polymer ?
#
loop_
_entity_poly.entity_id
_entity_poly.type
_entity_poly.pdbx_seq_one_letter_code
_entity_poly.pdbx_strand_id
1 'polypeptide(L)'
;MDFIRYLRPAALVAMLLSLAPLTGYAAPLNDAKAVPHLDSTGQTAYRDFLAADRHRAFAIAPGGAWTWNAGGSNAKSIADDTLQTCEFDNGQRCILYALDDKVVFDSKVWNGLWGPYLDRATADRARIGLQRGERFHNLAFKSPAGKAMKLSDLRGKVIVLHFWGSWCPPCRREMPDMQQLHRALGKSPGIEMVLLQVREDIDTARKWAGQRRLQLPLYDSGANGKASEFLPLADGKSIHDRYIAEVFPTTYILDKHGIIVFSHVGLISRWPEFLPLLRDVAARSGK
;
A
#
# COMPACT_ATOMS: atom_id res chain seq x y z
N MET A 1 40.17 -19.91 -50.71
CA MET A 1 40.42 -18.46 -50.68
C MET A 1 39.14 -17.83 -51.22
N ASP A 2 38.26 -17.20 -50.44
CA ASP A 2 38.50 -16.43 -49.23
C ASP A 2 37.32 -16.47 -48.26
N PHE A 3 37.69 -16.43 -46.98
CA PHE A 3 36.85 -16.19 -45.82
C PHE A 3 36.40 -14.72 -45.81
N ILE A 4 35.09 -14.45 -45.81
CA ILE A 4 34.57 -13.20 -45.22
C ILE A 4 33.50 -13.56 -44.21
N ARG A 5 33.87 -13.31 -42.96
CA ARG A 5 33.13 -13.47 -41.73
C ARG A 5 32.62 -12.07 -41.36
N TYR A 6 31.51 -12.06 -40.61
CA TYR A 6 31.12 -11.08 -39.58
C TYR A 6 30.02 -10.02 -39.86
N LEU A 7 29.03 -10.15 -38.94
CA LEU A 7 28.26 -9.12 -38.22
C LEU A 7 27.10 -8.43 -38.95
N ARG A 8 25.90 -8.98 -38.70
CA ARG A 8 24.67 -8.19 -38.66
C ARG A 8 24.65 -7.36 -37.36
N PRO A 9 24.36 -6.06 -37.40
CA PRO A 9 24.28 -5.25 -36.18
C PRO A 9 23.02 -5.65 -35.40
N ALA A 10 23.21 -6.00 -34.14
CA ALA A 10 22.13 -6.10 -33.18
C ALA A 10 21.50 -4.72 -33.02
N ALA A 11 20.23 -4.58 -33.39
CA ALA A 11 19.44 -3.41 -33.09
C ALA A 11 19.23 -3.32 -31.57
N LEU A 12 20.12 -2.60 -30.90
CA LEU A 12 19.94 -2.14 -29.53
C LEU A 12 18.79 -1.12 -29.55
N VAL A 13 17.57 -1.56 -29.30
CA VAL A 13 16.51 -0.65 -28.86
C VAL A 13 16.84 -0.29 -27.42
N ALA A 14 17.62 0.79 -27.26
CA ALA A 14 17.79 1.44 -25.98
C ALA A 14 16.42 1.99 -25.57
N MET A 15 15.69 1.19 -24.80
CA MET A 15 14.51 1.63 -24.07
C MET A 15 15.01 2.71 -23.10
N LEU A 16 14.83 3.97 -23.48
CA LEU A 16 14.94 5.12 -22.58
C LEU A 16 13.86 4.94 -21.51
N LEU A 17 14.16 4.14 -20.49
CA LEU A 17 13.55 4.28 -19.18
C LEU A 17 13.82 5.72 -18.79
N SER A 18 12.81 6.57 -18.90
CA SER A 18 12.81 7.88 -18.28
C SER A 18 13.09 7.64 -16.79
N LEU A 19 14.34 7.85 -16.40
CA LEU A 19 14.73 8.04 -15.01
C LEU A 19 14.07 9.35 -14.60
N ALA A 20 12.80 9.28 -14.19
CA ALA A 20 12.23 10.32 -13.36
C ALA A 20 13.19 10.48 -12.17
N PRO A 21 13.68 11.70 -11.91
CA PRO A 21 14.75 11.88 -10.94
C PRO A 21 14.32 11.31 -9.59
N LEU A 22 15.20 10.51 -9.00
CA LEU A 22 15.13 10.03 -7.62
C LEU A 22 15.36 11.19 -6.64
N THR A 23 14.52 12.23 -6.73
CA THR A 23 14.38 13.34 -5.78
C THR A 23 12.91 13.51 -5.40
N GLY A 24 12.21 12.37 -5.29
CA GLY A 24 10.78 12.23 -5.62
C GLY A 24 9.73 12.87 -4.72
N TYR A 25 10.09 13.57 -3.64
CA TYR A 25 9.13 14.23 -2.75
C TYR A 25 9.67 15.52 -2.09
N ALA A 26 10.89 15.93 -2.43
CA ALA A 26 11.50 17.18 -1.96
C ALA A 26 11.45 18.22 -3.10
N ALA A 27 10.23 18.58 -3.49
CA ALA A 27 9.95 19.51 -4.60
C ALA A 27 9.76 20.95 -4.09
N PRO A 28 9.64 21.95 -4.99
CA PRO A 28 9.27 23.31 -4.60
C PRO A 28 7.98 23.32 -3.75
N LEU A 29 7.94 24.21 -2.74
CA LEU A 29 6.81 24.33 -1.81
C LEU A 29 5.47 24.57 -2.52
N ASN A 30 5.46 25.26 -3.66
CA ASN A 30 4.25 25.56 -4.41
C ASN A 30 3.73 24.41 -5.29
N ASP A 31 4.42 23.27 -5.33
CA ASP A 31 4.00 22.10 -6.10
C ASP A 31 3.16 21.13 -5.26
N ALA A 32 1.85 21.37 -5.22
CA ALA A 32 0.91 20.48 -4.54
C ALA A 32 0.90 19.04 -5.08
N LYS A 33 1.33 18.82 -6.33
CA LYS A 33 1.36 17.49 -6.95
C LYS A 33 2.56 16.67 -6.51
N ALA A 34 3.59 17.33 -5.99
CA ALA A 34 4.77 16.67 -5.46
C ALA A 34 4.58 16.14 -4.03
N VAL A 35 3.50 16.52 -3.34
CA VAL A 35 3.19 15.98 -2.02
C VAL A 35 2.80 14.50 -2.17
N PRO A 36 3.52 13.56 -1.50
CA PRO A 36 3.27 12.13 -1.64
C PRO A 36 1.82 11.75 -1.35
N HIS A 37 1.25 10.91 -2.21
CA HIS A 37 -0.05 10.25 -2.02
C HIS A 37 -1.26 11.16 -1.75
N LEU A 38 -1.11 12.46 -1.96
CA LEU A 38 -2.18 13.43 -1.72
C LEU A 38 -3.25 13.32 -2.82
N ASP A 39 -4.50 13.14 -2.41
CA ASP A 39 -5.65 13.13 -3.31
C ASP A 39 -6.06 14.57 -3.73
N SER A 40 -7.13 14.72 -4.52
CA SER A 40 -7.57 16.04 -4.98
C SER A 40 -8.01 16.97 -3.86
N THR A 41 -8.58 16.41 -2.78
CA THR A 41 -9.02 17.16 -1.61
C THR A 41 -7.81 17.68 -0.84
N GLY A 42 -6.84 16.80 -0.58
CA GLY A 42 -5.59 17.17 0.05
C GLY A 42 -4.80 18.17 -0.78
N GLN A 43 -4.76 18.04 -2.12
CA GLN A 43 -4.10 19.04 -2.97
C GLN A 43 -4.77 20.42 -2.88
N THR A 44 -6.07 20.47 -2.61
CA THR A 44 -6.79 21.71 -2.35
C THR A 44 -6.43 22.27 -0.99
N ALA A 45 -6.48 21.44 0.06
CA ALA A 45 -6.07 21.82 1.40
C ALA A 45 -4.60 22.28 1.47
N TYR A 46 -3.72 21.69 0.65
CA TYR A 46 -2.33 22.14 0.54
C TYR A 46 -2.24 23.54 -0.06
N ARG A 47 -3.09 23.90 -1.03
CA ARG A 47 -3.14 25.29 -1.55
C ARG A 47 -3.67 26.27 -0.49
N ASP A 48 -4.63 25.85 0.33
CA ASP A 48 -5.12 26.67 1.44
C ASP A 48 -4.03 26.88 2.49
N PHE A 49 -3.28 25.82 2.82
CA PHE A 49 -2.07 25.92 3.63
C PHE A 49 -1.07 26.93 3.05
N LEU A 50 -0.79 26.90 1.74
CA LEU A 50 0.14 27.87 1.12
C LEU A 50 -0.33 29.32 1.24
N ALA A 51 -1.65 29.55 1.28
CA ALA A 51 -2.24 30.88 1.40
C ALA A 51 -2.38 31.37 2.85
N ALA A 52 -2.22 30.49 3.84
CA ALA A 52 -2.42 30.83 5.25
C ALA A 52 -1.26 31.67 5.82
N ASP A 53 -1.54 32.45 6.85
CA ASP A 53 -0.51 33.21 7.57
C ASP A 53 0.46 32.31 8.34
N ARG A 54 1.64 32.85 8.65
CA ARG A 54 2.60 32.19 9.54
C ARG A 54 2.14 32.35 11.00
N HIS A 55 2.37 31.36 11.87
CA HIS A 55 3.02 30.08 11.59
C HIS A 55 2.05 29.00 11.09
N ARG A 56 2.52 28.13 10.18
CA ARG A 56 1.71 27.07 9.57
C ARG A 56 2.50 25.78 9.32
N ALA A 57 1.84 24.63 9.39
CA ALA A 57 2.46 23.34 9.11
C ALA A 57 1.53 22.41 8.32
N PHE A 58 2.11 21.50 7.55
CA PHE A 58 1.40 20.48 6.78
C PHE A 58 2.03 19.11 7.05
N ALA A 59 1.26 18.19 7.62
CA ALA A 59 1.66 16.82 7.89
C ALA A 59 0.99 15.83 6.93
N ILE A 60 1.68 14.73 6.65
CA ILE A 60 1.23 13.66 5.77
C ILE A 60 1.60 12.28 6.32
N ALA A 61 0.90 11.25 5.85
CA ALA A 61 1.24 9.86 6.09
C ALA A 61 1.21 9.02 4.79
N PRO A 62 1.92 7.87 4.73
CA PRO A 62 1.96 7.01 3.55
C PRO A 62 0.58 6.55 3.06
N GLY A 63 -0.41 6.44 3.94
CA GLY A 63 -1.78 6.08 3.55
C GLY A 63 -2.57 7.17 2.84
N GLY A 64 -1.95 8.32 2.52
CA GLY A 64 -2.63 9.48 1.92
C GLY A 64 -3.33 10.38 2.94
N ALA A 65 -3.23 10.08 4.23
CA ALA A 65 -3.71 10.97 5.29
C ALA A 65 -2.88 12.25 5.34
N TRP A 66 -3.53 13.36 5.69
CA TRP A 66 -2.92 14.67 5.81
C TRP A 66 -3.68 15.54 6.80
N THR A 67 -2.98 16.52 7.36
CA THR A 67 -3.55 17.59 8.20
C THR A 67 -2.71 18.84 8.04
N TRP A 68 -3.33 20.01 8.17
CA TRP A 68 -2.60 21.27 8.24
C TRP A 68 -3.25 22.21 9.25
N ASN A 69 -2.41 22.98 9.95
CA ASN A 69 -2.85 24.02 10.87
C ASN A 69 -2.08 25.32 10.60
N ALA A 70 -2.67 26.46 10.98
CA ALA A 70 -2.04 27.78 10.93
C ALA A 70 -2.42 28.63 12.15
N GLY A 71 -1.75 29.78 12.32
CA GLY A 71 -2.02 30.73 13.40
C GLY A 71 -1.37 30.37 14.74
N GLY A 72 -0.38 29.47 14.75
CA GLY A 72 0.36 29.11 15.96
C GLY A 72 1.30 30.20 16.44
N SER A 73 1.61 30.20 17.75
CA SER A 73 2.51 31.20 18.37
C SER A 73 3.96 31.14 17.85
N ASN A 74 4.40 29.97 17.41
CA ASN A 74 5.71 29.73 16.82
C ASN A 74 5.69 28.47 15.93
N ALA A 75 6.71 28.31 15.09
CA ALA A 75 6.83 27.19 14.14
C ALA A 75 6.87 25.81 14.84
N LYS A 76 7.47 25.70 16.03
CA LYS A 76 7.53 24.42 16.74
C LYS A 76 6.15 24.01 17.26
N SER A 77 5.41 24.94 17.87
CA SER A 77 4.06 24.69 18.38
C SER A 77 3.15 24.21 17.26
N ILE A 78 3.09 24.92 16.13
CA ILE A 78 2.18 24.54 15.05
C ILE A 78 2.57 23.22 14.40
N ALA A 79 3.88 22.90 14.34
CA ALA A 79 4.37 21.62 13.87
C ALA A 79 3.92 20.46 14.77
N ASP A 80 4.09 20.60 16.09
CA ASP A 80 3.70 19.58 17.07
C ASP A 80 2.18 19.37 17.05
N ASP A 81 1.40 20.46 17.04
CA ASP A 81 -0.07 20.40 16.99
C ASP A 81 -0.55 19.70 15.70
N THR A 82 0.03 20.05 14.55
CA THR A 82 -0.33 19.44 13.25
C THR A 82 -0.01 17.95 13.21
N LEU A 83 1.14 17.52 13.76
CA LEU A 83 1.48 16.11 13.85
C LEU A 83 0.52 15.37 14.78
N GLN A 84 0.25 15.92 15.96
CA GLN A 84 -0.66 15.30 16.93
C GLN A 84 -2.07 15.13 16.35
N THR A 85 -2.62 16.16 15.71
CA THR A 85 -3.93 16.07 15.05
C THR A 85 -3.90 15.04 13.93
N CYS A 86 -2.88 15.04 13.07
CA CYS A 86 -2.76 14.06 11.98
C CYS A 86 -2.76 12.62 12.48
N GLU A 87 -1.97 12.33 13.51
CA GLU A 87 -1.88 10.99 14.06
C GLU A 87 -3.16 10.56 14.78
N PHE A 88 -3.80 11.48 15.50
CA PHE A 88 -5.05 11.23 16.21
C PHE A 88 -6.21 10.95 15.24
N ASP A 89 -6.40 11.80 14.25
CA ASP A 89 -7.53 11.72 13.31
C ASP A 89 -7.42 10.50 12.38
N ASN A 90 -6.20 10.07 12.07
CA ASN A 90 -5.95 9.06 11.03
C ASN A 90 -5.44 7.73 11.59
N GLY A 91 -5.18 7.62 12.89
CA GLY A 91 -4.73 6.38 13.54
C GLY A 91 -3.40 5.83 13.00
N GLN A 92 -2.60 6.67 12.34
CA GLN A 92 -1.32 6.30 11.73
C GLN A 92 -0.28 7.38 11.98
N ARG A 93 0.99 6.98 11.96
CA ARG A 93 2.09 7.93 12.15
C ARG A 93 2.19 8.88 10.96
N CYS A 94 2.35 10.17 11.26
CA CYS A 94 2.52 11.23 10.27
C CYS A 94 3.92 11.84 10.37
N ILE A 95 4.34 12.52 9.31
CA ILE A 95 5.53 13.39 9.33
C ILE A 95 5.19 14.74 8.71
N LEU A 96 5.99 15.75 9.04
CA LEU A 96 5.88 17.05 8.39
C LEU A 96 6.38 16.95 6.94
N TYR A 97 5.57 17.47 6.03
CA TYR A 97 6.00 17.76 4.67
C TYR A 97 6.51 19.20 4.56
N ALA A 98 5.76 20.15 5.12
CA ALA A 98 6.08 21.58 5.05
C ALA A 98 5.89 22.28 6.40
N LEU A 99 6.74 23.27 6.65
CA LEU A 99 6.70 24.15 7.82
C LEU A 99 6.99 25.59 7.37
N ASP A 100 6.02 26.47 7.57
CA ASP A 100 5.98 27.83 7.03
C ASP A 100 6.25 27.86 5.52
N ASP A 101 7.41 28.40 5.12
CA ASP A 101 7.82 28.62 3.74
C ASP A 101 8.85 27.58 3.26
N LYS A 102 8.96 26.43 3.96
CA LYS A 102 9.97 25.40 3.67
C LYS A 102 9.36 24.00 3.59
N VAL A 103 9.79 23.23 2.60
CA VAL A 103 9.62 21.77 2.61
C VAL A 103 10.64 21.19 3.59
N VAL A 104 10.16 20.43 4.57
CA VAL A 104 10.92 19.79 5.64
C VAL A 104 10.82 18.26 5.60
N PHE A 105 10.33 17.73 4.48
CA PHE A 105 10.10 16.30 4.27
C PHE A 105 11.39 15.47 4.38
N ASP A 106 11.39 14.46 5.26
CA ASP A 106 12.47 13.49 5.39
C ASP A 106 12.09 12.15 4.74
N SER A 107 12.63 11.91 3.54
CA SER A 107 12.43 10.66 2.79
C SER A 107 12.95 9.40 3.52
N LYS A 108 13.94 9.52 4.40
CA LYS A 108 14.46 8.38 5.17
C LYS A 108 13.48 7.98 6.26
N VAL A 109 12.89 8.96 6.95
CA VAL A 109 11.83 8.70 7.92
C VAL A 109 10.59 8.17 7.21
N TRP A 110 10.20 8.76 6.08
CA TRP A 110 9.08 8.32 5.26
C TRP A 110 9.13 6.84 4.94
N ASN A 111 10.26 6.35 4.43
CA ASN A 111 10.43 4.94 4.10
C ASN A 111 10.31 4.02 5.32
N GLY A 112 10.64 4.52 6.51
CA GLY A 112 10.50 3.80 7.78
C GLY A 112 9.17 4.02 8.50
N LEU A 113 8.20 4.71 7.88
CA LEU A 113 6.88 4.91 8.50
C LEU A 113 6.05 3.63 8.54
N TRP A 114 6.34 2.66 7.66
CA TRP A 114 5.84 1.29 7.76
C TRP A 114 6.67 0.50 8.79
N GLY A 115 5.99 -0.35 9.56
CA GLY A 115 6.54 -1.10 10.69
C GLY A 115 5.45 -1.29 11.75
N PRO A 116 5.73 -1.74 12.99
CA PRO A 116 7.04 -2.15 13.49
C PRO A 116 7.55 -3.41 12.78
N TYR A 117 8.86 -3.66 12.86
CA TYR A 117 9.50 -4.89 12.40
C TYR A 117 9.94 -5.68 13.63
N LEU A 118 9.01 -6.47 14.17
CA LEU A 118 9.24 -7.26 15.38
C LEU A 118 10.15 -8.44 15.05
N ASP A 119 11.03 -8.81 15.97
CA ASP A 119 11.76 -10.08 15.87
C ASP A 119 10.77 -11.27 15.87
N ARG A 120 11.24 -12.43 15.42
CA ARG A 120 10.42 -13.65 15.31
C ARG A 120 9.70 -14.01 16.62
N ALA A 121 10.39 -13.94 17.76
CA ALA A 121 9.85 -14.38 19.04
C ALA A 121 8.76 -13.42 19.53
N THR A 122 8.96 -12.13 19.36
CA THR A 122 7.99 -11.09 19.69
C THR A 122 6.78 -11.16 18.75
N ALA A 123 6.99 -11.33 17.45
CA ALA A 123 5.93 -11.47 16.46
C ALA A 123 5.05 -12.72 16.69
N ASP A 124 5.64 -13.84 17.12
CA ASP A 124 4.90 -15.07 17.42
C ASP A 124 4.01 -14.93 18.68
N ARG A 125 4.28 -13.97 19.57
CA ARG A 125 3.46 -13.62 20.75
C ARG A 125 2.56 -12.41 20.56
N ALA A 126 2.65 -11.70 19.44
CA ALA A 126 1.86 -10.52 19.18
C ALA A 126 0.35 -10.83 19.23
N ARG A 127 -0.44 -9.87 19.75
CA ARG A 127 -1.90 -9.96 19.76
C ARG A 127 -2.41 -10.20 18.35
N ILE A 128 -3.43 -11.04 18.22
CA ILE A 128 -4.12 -11.22 16.93
C ILE A 128 -5.17 -10.12 16.82
N GLY A 129 -5.16 -9.42 15.68
CA GLY A 129 -6.11 -8.35 15.41
C GLY A 129 -5.87 -7.69 14.06
N LEU A 130 -6.26 -6.42 13.97
CA LEU A 130 -6.28 -5.64 12.73
C LEU A 130 -5.48 -4.33 12.83
N GLN A 131 -4.93 -4.04 14.01
CA GLN A 131 -4.14 -2.84 14.24
C GLN A 131 -2.68 -3.05 13.82
N ARG A 132 -2.01 -1.95 13.50
CA ARG A 132 -0.57 -1.94 13.23
C ARG A 132 0.21 -2.55 14.41
N GLY A 133 1.17 -3.42 14.11
CA GLY A 133 1.98 -4.15 15.11
C GLY A 133 1.33 -5.43 15.63
N GLU A 134 0.07 -5.69 15.29
CA GLU A 134 -0.59 -6.96 15.57
C GLU A 134 -0.28 -8.02 14.53
N ARG A 135 -0.45 -9.28 14.91
CA ARG A 135 -0.46 -10.39 13.96
C ARG A 135 -1.83 -10.48 13.30
N PHE A 136 -1.85 -10.53 11.97
CA PHE A 136 -3.11 -10.67 11.24
C PHE A 136 -3.75 -12.05 11.46
N HIS A 137 -5.07 -12.14 11.32
CA HIS A 137 -5.81 -13.41 11.40
C HIS A 137 -5.32 -14.41 10.35
N ASN A 138 -5.10 -15.67 10.75
CA ASN A 138 -4.62 -16.69 9.82
C ASN A 138 -5.75 -17.20 8.92
N LEU A 139 -6.02 -16.49 7.83
CA LEU A 139 -7.05 -16.86 6.86
C LEU A 139 -6.69 -18.15 6.13
N ALA A 140 -7.70 -18.96 5.82
CA ALA A 140 -7.63 -20.04 4.84
C ALA A 140 -8.26 -19.56 3.53
N PHE A 141 -7.68 -19.95 2.39
CA PHE A 141 -8.16 -19.59 1.06
C PHE A 141 -7.51 -20.51 0.01
N LYS A 142 -7.79 -20.31 -1.27
CA LYS A 142 -7.10 -21.03 -2.35
C LYS A 142 -6.26 -20.09 -3.20
N SER A 143 -5.11 -20.62 -3.64
CA SER A 143 -4.22 -19.94 -4.57
C SER A 143 -4.89 -19.67 -5.92
N PRO A 144 -4.27 -18.86 -6.82
CA PRO A 144 -4.79 -18.67 -8.18
C PRO A 144 -4.98 -19.98 -8.95
N ALA A 145 -4.18 -21.01 -8.63
CA ALA A 145 -4.27 -22.35 -9.20
C ALA A 145 -5.28 -23.28 -8.49
N GLY A 146 -6.04 -22.78 -7.51
CA GLY A 146 -7.06 -23.54 -6.79
C GLY A 146 -6.53 -24.42 -5.64
N LYS A 147 -5.23 -24.34 -5.31
CA LYS A 147 -4.65 -25.10 -4.19
C LYS A 147 -5.05 -24.45 -2.86
N ALA A 148 -5.62 -25.23 -1.95
CA ALA A 148 -5.89 -24.80 -0.58
C ALA A 148 -4.59 -24.40 0.14
N MET A 149 -4.66 -23.28 0.86
CA MET A 149 -3.54 -22.71 1.60
C MET A 149 -4.05 -21.84 2.75
N LYS A 150 -3.14 -21.47 3.63
CA LYS A 150 -3.38 -20.51 4.72
C LYS A 150 -2.38 -19.38 4.64
N LEU A 151 -2.74 -18.22 5.18
CA LEU A 151 -1.88 -17.04 5.19
C LEU A 151 -0.51 -17.33 5.83
N SER A 152 -0.47 -18.18 6.85
CA SER A 152 0.78 -18.61 7.50
C SER A 152 1.73 -19.39 6.57
N ASP A 153 1.25 -19.97 5.46
CA ASP A 153 2.10 -20.63 4.46
C ASP A 153 2.95 -19.63 3.66
N LEU A 154 2.59 -18.34 3.71
CA LEU A 154 3.30 -17.25 3.04
C LEU A 154 4.31 -16.53 3.94
N ARG A 155 4.49 -16.98 5.20
CA ARG A 155 5.53 -16.44 6.09
C ARG A 155 6.90 -16.51 5.41
N GLY A 156 7.73 -15.50 5.66
CA GLY A 156 8.99 -15.27 4.94
C GLY A 156 8.84 -14.33 3.73
N LYS A 157 7.60 -14.00 3.33
CA LYS A 157 7.30 -12.96 2.33
C LYS A 157 6.53 -11.81 2.96
N VAL A 158 6.71 -10.61 2.43
CA VAL A 158 5.82 -9.46 2.64
C VAL A 158 4.56 -9.68 1.84
N ILE A 159 3.40 -9.47 2.44
CA ILE A 159 2.10 -9.75 1.80
C ILE A 159 1.36 -8.43 1.58
N VAL A 160 0.99 -8.15 0.34
CA VAL A 160 -0.04 -7.14 0.01
C VAL A 160 -1.37 -7.89 0.01
N LEU A 161 -2.09 -7.85 1.13
CA LEU A 161 -3.36 -8.54 1.30
C LEU A 161 -4.51 -7.56 1.02
N HIS A 162 -5.20 -7.76 -0.10
CA HIS A 162 -6.22 -6.84 -0.60
C HIS A 162 -7.57 -7.54 -0.72
N PHE A 163 -8.56 -7.03 0.01
CA PHE A 163 -9.93 -7.54 0.00
C PHE A 163 -10.77 -6.72 -0.98
N TRP A 164 -11.33 -7.38 -1.99
CA TRP A 164 -11.98 -6.71 -3.12
C TRP A 164 -13.10 -7.54 -3.74
N GLY A 165 -13.84 -6.96 -4.67
CA GLY A 165 -14.78 -7.70 -5.52
C GLY A 165 -15.11 -6.96 -6.81
N SER A 166 -15.47 -7.70 -7.85
CA SER A 166 -15.86 -7.16 -9.15
C SER A 166 -17.19 -6.40 -9.10
N TRP A 167 -18.01 -6.70 -8.10
CA TRP A 167 -19.25 -5.98 -7.79
C TRP A 167 -19.02 -4.61 -7.13
N CYS A 168 -17.82 -4.35 -6.59
CA CYS A 168 -17.47 -3.16 -5.82
C CYS A 168 -16.89 -2.06 -6.75
N PRO A 169 -17.61 -0.93 -6.98
CA PRO A 169 -17.14 0.13 -7.87
C PRO A 169 -15.77 0.75 -7.52
N PRO A 170 -15.45 1.07 -6.25
CA PRO A 170 -14.11 1.56 -5.92
C PRO A 170 -13.03 0.50 -6.19
N CYS A 171 -13.27 -0.75 -5.79
CA CYS A 171 -12.35 -1.86 -6.09
C CYS A 171 -12.03 -1.94 -7.60
N ARG A 172 -13.04 -1.85 -8.47
CA ARG A 172 -12.86 -1.84 -9.92
C ARG A 172 -11.96 -0.71 -10.43
N ARG A 173 -12.00 0.46 -9.80
CA ARG A 173 -11.15 1.62 -10.18
C ARG A 173 -9.70 1.43 -9.74
N GLU A 174 -9.47 0.69 -8.66
CA GLU A 174 -8.14 0.45 -8.09
C GLU A 174 -7.37 -0.70 -8.78
N MET A 175 -8.07 -1.70 -9.31
CA MET A 175 -7.43 -2.87 -9.95
C MET A 175 -6.43 -2.55 -11.09
N PRO A 176 -6.63 -1.53 -11.95
CA PRO A 176 -5.61 -1.09 -12.91
C PRO A 176 -4.30 -0.63 -12.26
N ASP A 177 -4.36 0.02 -11.09
CA ASP A 177 -3.17 0.43 -10.34
C ASP A 177 -2.51 -0.77 -9.66
N MET A 178 -3.29 -1.71 -9.12
CA MET A 178 -2.77 -3.01 -8.64
C MET A 178 -2.03 -3.77 -9.74
N GLN A 179 -2.55 -3.74 -10.97
CA GLN A 179 -1.89 -4.35 -12.13
C GLN A 179 -0.56 -3.66 -12.46
N GLN A 180 -0.48 -2.33 -12.33
CA GLN A 180 0.78 -1.61 -12.50
C GLN A 180 1.79 -1.97 -11.42
N LEU A 181 1.35 -2.02 -10.16
CA LEU A 181 2.19 -2.48 -9.04
C LEU A 181 2.68 -3.92 -9.26
N HIS A 182 1.80 -4.84 -9.65
CA HIS A 182 2.18 -6.22 -9.95
C HIS A 182 3.26 -6.31 -11.03
N ARG A 183 3.15 -5.51 -12.10
CA ARG A 183 4.20 -5.41 -13.13
C ARG A 183 5.50 -4.81 -12.59
N ALA A 184 5.41 -3.77 -11.77
CA ALA A 184 6.57 -3.07 -11.22
C ALA A 184 7.32 -3.91 -10.17
N LEU A 185 6.59 -4.73 -9.41
CA LEU A 185 7.17 -5.76 -8.54
C LEU A 185 7.85 -6.84 -9.38
N GLY A 186 7.28 -7.22 -10.53
CA GLY A 186 7.88 -8.22 -11.42
C GLY A 186 8.15 -9.53 -10.66
N LYS A 187 9.40 -10.03 -10.74
CA LYS A 187 9.85 -11.20 -9.97
C LYS A 187 10.52 -10.84 -8.64
N SER A 188 10.23 -9.68 -8.05
CA SER A 188 10.86 -9.24 -6.79
C SER A 188 10.71 -10.34 -5.72
N PRO A 189 11.80 -11.04 -5.35
CA PRO A 189 11.71 -12.14 -4.42
C PRO A 189 11.30 -11.60 -3.05
N GLY A 190 10.33 -12.24 -2.41
CA GLY A 190 9.94 -11.90 -1.04
C GLY A 190 8.75 -10.95 -0.88
N ILE A 191 8.05 -10.58 -1.97
CA ILE A 191 6.75 -9.88 -1.90
C ILE A 191 5.70 -10.73 -2.63
N GLU A 192 4.53 -10.93 -2.02
CA GLU A 192 3.38 -11.63 -2.59
C GLU A 192 2.16 -10.71 -2.59
N MET A 193 1.42 -10.65 -3.70
CA MET A 193 0.14 -9.95 -3.77
C MET A 193 -1.01 -10.94 -3.63
N VAL A 194 -1.72 -10.91 -2.51
CA VAL A 194 -2.90 -11.72 -2.25
C VAL A 194 -4.14 -10.86 -2.52
N LEU A 195 -4.60 -10.87 -3.78
CA LEU A 195 -5.84 -10.19 -4.18
C LEU A 195 -7.03 -11.11 -3.93
N LEU A 196 -7.55 -11.06 -2.71
CA LEU A 196 -8.57 -11.96 -2.20
C LEU A 196 -9.96 -11.43 -2.53
N GLN A 197 -10.67 -12.12 -3.43
CA GLN A 197 -12.04 -11.77 -3.77
C GLN A 197 -12.97 -12.06 -2.58
N VAL A 198 -14.02 -11.26 -2.38
CA VAL A 198 -15.06 -11.52 -1.38
C VAL A 198 -16.47 -11.27 -1.95
N ARG A 199 -17.47 -11.94 -1.36
CA ARG A 199 -18.90 -11.79 -1.68
C ARG A 199 -19.27 -12.06 -3.15
N GLU A 200 -18.47 -12.85 -3.85
CA GLU A 200 -18.77 -13.40 -5.18
C GLU A 200 -18.05 -14.74 -5.38
N ASP A 201 -18.36 -15.48 -6.43
CA ASP A 201 -17.57 -16.64 -6.83
C ASP A 201 -16.27 -16.21 -7.51
N ILE A 202 -15.19 -16.96 -7.30
CA ILE A 202 -13.89 -16.68 -7.93
C ILE A 202 -13.97 -16.62 -9.46
N ASP A 203 -14.84 -17.41 -10.09
CA ASP A 203 -14.99 -17.41 -11.55
C ASP A 203 -15.65 -16.13 -12.06
N THR A 204 -16.51 -15.49 -11.27
CA THR A 204 -17.06 -14.16 -11.57
C THR A 204 -15.95 -13.12 -11.56
N ALA A 205 -15.11 -13.12 -10.52
CA ALA A 205 -13.96 -12.23 -10.40
C ALA A 205 -12.95 -12.43 -11.56
N ARG A 206 -12.63 -13.68 -11.89
CA ARG A 206 -11.74 -14.04 -13.01
C ARG A 206 -12.29 -13.60 -14.36
N LYS A 207 -13.59 -13.83 -14.62
CA LYS A 207 -14.25 -13.39 -15.86
C LYS A 207 -14.16 -11.87 -16.00
N TRP A 208 -14.46 -11.13 -14.93
CA TRP A 208 -14.38 -9.68 -14.93
C TRP A 208 -12.97 -9.15 -15.22
N ALA A 209 -11.95 -9.77 -14.60
CA ALA A 209 -10.54 -9.42 -14.79
C ALA A 209 -10.07 -9.76 -16.22
N GLY A 210 -10.45 -10.93 -16.74
CA GLY A 210 -10.13 -11.38 -18.10
C GLY A 210 -10.71 -10.46 -19.18
N GLN A 211 -11.98 -10.03 -19.03
CA GLN A 211 -12.61 -9.04 -19.92
C GLN A 211 -11.87 -7.71 -19.98
N ARG A 212 -11.10 -7.38 -18.93
CA ARG A 212 -10.27 -6.17 -18.82
C ARG A 212 -8.79 -6.41 -19.06
N ARG A 213 -8.42 -7.64 -19.46
CA ARG A 213 -7.03 -8.06 -19.72
C ARG A 213 -6.12 -7.86 -18.52
N LEU A 214 -6.66 -7.99 -17.30
CA LEU A 214 -5.90 -7.94 -16.06
C LEU A 214 -5.26 -9.31 -15.81
N GLN A 215 -3.94 -9.32 -15.71
CA GLN A 215 -3.08 -10.46 -15.39
C GLN A 215 -2.62 -10.33 -13.94
N LEU A 216 -3.56 -10.57 -13.04
CA LEU A 216 -3.40 -10.43 -11.60
C LEU A 216 -3.58 -11.78 -10.90
N PRO A 217 -2.82 -12.06 -9.83
CA PRO A 217 -2.99 -13.28 -9.05
C PRO A 217 -4.24 -13.16 -8.16
N LEU A 218 -5.37 -13.71 -8.63
CA LEU A 218 -6.63 -13.68 -7.89
C LEU A 218 -6.74 -14.91 -6.99
N TYR A 219 -6.97 -14.68 -5.70
CA TYR A 219 -7.13 -15.72 -4.68
C TYR A 219 -8.61 -15.92 -4.36
N ASP A 220 -8.98 -17.17 -4.12
CA ASP A 220 -10.35 -17.57 -3.81
C ASP A 220 -10.54 -17.65 -2.29
N SER A 221 -11.34 -16.75 -1.73
CA SER A 221 -11.72 -16.78 -0.31
C SER A 221 -12.63 -17.95 0.05
N GLY A 222 -13.21 -18.64 -0.93
CA GLY A 222 -14.29 -19.59 -0.74
C GLY A 222 -15.68 -18.96 -0.68
N ALA A 223 -15.79 -17.64 -0.91
CA ALA A 223 -17.09 -16.99 -1.10
C ALA A 223 -17.80 -17.53 -2.36
N ASN A 224 -19.12 -17.65 -2.26
CA ASN A 224 -20.02 -18.21 -3.26
C ASN A 224 -21.26 -17.33 -3.47
N GLY A 225 -21.02 -16.02 -3.63
CA GLY A 225 -22.05 -15.02 -3.87
C GLY A 225 -22.15 -13.96 -2.78
N LYS A 226 -23.12 -13.06 -2.93
CA LYS A 226 -23.21 -11.83 -2.13
C LYS A 226 -23.49 -12.05 -0.64
N ALA A 227 -24.06 -13.20 -0.30
CA ALA A 227 -24.39 -13.61 1.07
C ALA A 227 -23.20 -14.26 1.81
N SER A 228 -22.05 -14.44 1.16
CA SER A 228 -20.85 -14.97 1.80
C SER A 228 -20.15 -13.89 2.63
N GLU A 229 -20.65 -13.66 3.84
CA GLU A 229 -20.18 -12.62 4.75
C GLU A 229 -19.09 -13.10 5.72
N PHE A 230 -18.60 -14.33 5.55
CA PHE A 230 -17.62 -14.96 6.42
C PHE A 230 -16.41 -15.46 5.63
N LEU A 231 -15.22 -15.21 6.17
CA LEU A 231 -13.94 -15.70 5.66
C LEU A 231 -13.48 -16.89 6.51
N PRO A 232 -13.04 -17.99 5.89
CA PRO A 232 -12.55 -19.15 6.64
C PRO A 232 -11.20 -18.87 7.28
N LEU A 233 -11.00 -19.41 8.48
CA LEU A 233 -9.75 -19.37 9.23
C LEU A 233 -9.05 -20.73 9.17
N ALA A 234 -7.73 -20.73 9.33
CA ALA A 234 -6.91 -21.93 9.28
C ALA A 234 -7.19 -22.93 10.42
N ASP A 235 -7.83 -22.48 11.51
CA ASP A 235 -8.25 -23.33 12.63
C ASP A 235 -9.65 -23.96 12.42
N GLY A 236 -10.24 -23.79 11.23
CA GLY A 236 -11.56 -24.31 10.87
C GLY A 236 -12.72 -23.41 11.29
N LYS A 237 -12.45 -22.29 11.98
CA LYS A 237 -13.48 -21.29 12.28
C LYS A 237 -13.69 -20.36 11.09
N SER A 238 -14.54 -19.35 11.28
CA SER A 238 -14.72 -18.27 10.34
C SER A 238 -14.78 -16.91 11.06
N ILE A 239 -14.57 -15.85 10.30
CA ILE A 239 -14.59 -14.47 10.78
C ILE A 239 -15.42 -13.63 9.82
N HIS A 240 -16.23 -12.71 10.35
CA HIS A 240 -17.07 -11.86 9.52
C HIS A 240 -16.19 -10.95 8.65
N ASP A 241 -16.50 -10.85 7.36
CA ASP A 241 -15.69 -10.11 6.41
C ASP A 241 -15.64 -8.61 6.75
N ARG A 242 -16.75 -8.03 7.25
CA ARG A 242 -16.81 -6.63 7.71
C ARG A 242 -16.04 -6.35 8.99
N TYR A 243 -15.72 -7.37 9.77
CA TYR A 243 -14.77 -7.17 10.87
C TYR A 243 -13.37 -6.90 10.31
N ILE A 244 -12.96 -7.66 9.29
CA ILE A 244 -11.65 -7.49 8.62
C ILE A 244 -11.63 -6.26 7.68
N ALA A 245 -12.72 -6.00 6.98
CA ALA A 245 -12.83 -4.99 5.95
C ALA A 245 -14.19 -4.31 6.09
N GLU A 246 -14.26 -3.32 6.99
CA GLU A 246 -15.47 -2.54 7.25
C GLU A 246 -16.04 -1.97 5.93
N VAL A 247 -15.15 -1.47 5.07
CA VAL A 247 -15.46 -1.00 3.72
C VAL A 247 -14.57 -1.71 2.71
N PHE A 248 -15.09 -1.97 1.51
CA PHE A 248 -14.28 -2.49 0.40
C PHE A 248 -13.94 -1.37 -0.60
N PRO A 249 -12.72 -1.34 -1.12
CA PRO A 249 -11.62 -2.25 -0.80
C PRO A 249 -10.99 -1.95 0.57
N THR A 250 -10.29 -2.93 1.13
CA THR A 250 -9.41 -2.75 2.28
C THR A 250 -8.10 -3.47 2.00
N THR A 251 -6.98 -2.84 2.32
CA THR A 251 -5.64 -3.41 2.11
C THR A 251 -4.84 -3.45 3.40
N TYR A 252 -4.15 -4.55 3.62
CA TYR A 252 -3.15 -4.71 4.66
C TYR A 252 -1.80 -5.04 4.02
N ILE A 253 -0.72 -4.45 4.53
CA ILE A 253 0.63 -4.93 4.28
C ILE A 253 1.08 -5.71 5.50
N LEU A 254 1.38 -6.99 5.29
CA LEU A 254 1.92 -7.87 6.31
C LEU A 254 3.41 -8.06 6.09
N ASP A 255 4.17 -8.01 7.15
CA ASP A 255 5.60 -8.31 7.12
C ASP A 255 5.86 -9.83 7.03
N LYS A 256 7.14 -10.24 6.98
CA LYS A 256 7.54 -11.65 6.84
C LYS A 256 7.13 -12.55 8.01
N HIS A 257 6.74 -11.98 9.15
CA HIS A 257 6.22 -12.72 10.30
C HIS A 257 4.68 -12.73 10.35
N GLY A 258 4.02 -11.97 9.46
CA GLY A 258 2.57 -11.80 9.43
C GLY A 258 2.08 -10.66 10.33
N ILE A 259 2.96 -9.72 10.69
CA ILE A 259 2.63 -8.51 11.45
C ILE A 259 2.11 -7.44 10.51
N ILE A 260 1.04 -6.75 10.90
CA ILE A 260 0.46 -5.63 10.15
C ILE A 260 1.40 -4.43 10.26
N VAL A 261 1.99 -4.02 9.15
CA VAL A 261 2.87 -2.84 9.09
C VAL A 261 2.20 -1.63 8.43
N PHE A 262 1.09 -1.88 7.73
CA PHE A 262 0.22 -0.88 7.13
C PHE A 262 -1.19 -1.46 6.96
N SER A 263 -2.19 -0.61 7.11
CA SER A 263 -3.57 -0.90 6.73
C SER A 263 -4.20 0.36 6.13
N HIS A 264 -5.15 0.16 5.21
CA HIS A 264 -5.91 1.24 4.61
C HIS A 264 -7.30 0.74 4.23
N VAL A 265 -8.31 1.54 4.58
CA VAL A 265 -9.71 1.30 4.25
C VAL A 265 -10.12 2.26 3.14
N GLY A 266 -10.68 1.71 2.07
CA GLY A 266 -11.05 2.48 0.88
C GLY A 266 -10.05 2.35 -0.27
N LEU A 267 -10.30 3.15 -1.31
CA LEU A 267 -9.56 3.13 -2.56
C LEU A 267 -8.19 3.78 -2.40
N ILE A 268 -7.13 3.07 -2.77
CA ILE A 268 -5.81 3.66 -3.01
C ILE A 268 -5.63 3.86 -4.51
N SER A 269 -5.23 5.07 -4.90
CA SER A 269 -4.76 5.36 -6.26
C SER A 269 -3.23 5.33 -6.32
N ARG A 270 -2.68 5.11 -7.51
CA ARG A 270 -1.24 5.20 -7.78
C ARG A 270 -0.39 4.24 -6.93
N TRP A 271 -0.85 3.00 -6.77
CA TRP A 271 -0.11 1.92 -6.09
C TRP A 271 1.39 1.79 -6.43
N PRO A 272 1.87 2.05 -7.65
CA PRO A 272 3.31 2.05 -7.93
C PRO A 272 4.15 3.00 -7.06
N GLU A 273 3.56 4.09 -6.54
CA GLU A 273 4.26 5.03 -5.64
C GLU A 273 4.61 4.40 -4.27
N PHE A 274 3.95 3.29 -3.89
CA PHE A 274 4.23 2.55 -2.66
C PHE A 274 5.38 1.54 -2.80
N LEU A 275 5.92 1.36 -4.02
CA LEU A 275 6.97 0.38 -4.29
C LEU A 275 8.24 0.59 -3.43
N PRO A 276 8.73 1.83 -3.16
CA PRO A 276 9.85 2.03 -2.26
C PRO A 276 9.58 1.55 -0.83
N LEU A 277 8.37 1.80 -0.31
CA LEU A 277 7.94 1.38 1.02
C LEU A 277 7.83 -0.15 1.11
N LEU A 278 7.22 -0.80 0.11
CA LEU A 278 7.16 -2.27 0.03
C LEU A 278 8.55 -2.91 0.03
N ARG A 279 9.50 -2.30 -0.69
CA ARG A 279 10.90 -2.74 -0.74
C ARG A 279 11.62 -2.51 0.59
N ASP A 280 11.34 -1.41 1.29
CA ASP A 280 11.90 -1.16 2.64
C ASP A 280 11.41 -2.22 3.64
N VAL A 281 10.11 -2.53 3.66
CA VAL A 281 9.55 -3.62 4.49
C VAL A 281 10.23 -4.95 4.16
N ALA A 282 10.36 -5.28 2.86
CA ALA A 282 11.00 -6.53 2.44
C ALA A 282 12.48 -6.60 2.83
N ALA A 283 13.18 -5.47 2.90
CA ALA A 283 14.58 -5.37 3.29
C ALA A 283 14.80 -5.42 4.82
N ARG A 284 13.83 -4.94 5.62
CA ARG A 284 13.94 -4.84 7.09
C ARG A 284 13.28 -5.98 7.84
N SER A 285 12.12 -6.45 7.38
CA SER A 285 11.37 -7.52 8.04
C SER A 285 12.05 -8.89 7.88
N GLY A 286 11.81 -9.78 8.85
CA GLY A 286 12.33 -11.14 8.89
C GLY A 286 13.77 -11.26 9.38
N LYS A 287 14.31 -10.20 9.97
CA LYS A 287 15.65 -10.15 10.58
C LYS A 287 15.55 -10.33 12.09
#